data_AF-A0A258BKY7-F1
#
_entry.id   AF-A0A258BKY7-F1
#
_cell.length_a   1.000
_cell.length_b   1.000
_cell.length_c   1.000
_cell.angle_alpha   90.00
_cell.angle_beta   90.00
_cell.angle_gamma   90.00
#
_symmetry.space_group_name_H-M   'P 1'
#
loop_
_entity.id
_entity.type
_entity.pdbx_description
1 polymer ?
#
loop_
_entity_poly.entity_id
_entity_poly.type
_entity_poly.pdbx_seq_one_letter_code
_entity_poly.pdbx_strand_id
1 'polypeptide(L)'
;MTTPITTGGSAALSGQVLFYKNPQPLSAEDHGGLGVKQIPQPFGFLREAHAVPVTVTEFGVSAASYPVIFVGEERTPVAVMGVRQGENLYVDANGMVLEDHYIPAFVRRYPFVFATDEGSDRLLLCVDRAAPMVSNQPEVPFFQNGQPTKFTNDAIEFCKEFERQRRATVDFVKILREMDLFEQKTVTFQPRDQQGNNAGPAQKVA
;
A
#
# COMPACT_ATOMS: atom_id res chain seq x y z
N MET A 1 1.21 -36.25 35.15
CA MET A 1 1.60 -34.82 35.19
C MET A 1 1.57 -34.31 33.76
N THR A 2 0.59 -33.48 33.47
CA THR A 2 0.26 -32.94 32.14
C THR A 2 1.09 -31.69 31.87
N THR A 3 1.86 -31.71 30.78
CA THR A 3 2.59 -30.54 30.24
C THR A 3 1.58 -29.56 29.63
N PRO A 4 1.67 -28.24 29.91
CA PRO A 4 0.81 -27.27 29.24
C PRO A 4 1.27 -27.04 27.79
N ILE A 5 0.30 -26.92 26.90
CA ILE A 5 0.45 -26.51 25.50
C ILE A 5 0.61 -24.98 25.49
N THR A 6 1.74 -24.48 25.00
CA THR A 6 1.94 -23.05 24.75
C THR A 6 1.27 -22.67 23.43
N THR A 7 0.13 -21.99 23.53
CA THR A 7 -0.65 -21.39 22.45
C THR A 7 0.04 -20.15 21.87
N GLY A 8 0.08 -20.07 20.53
CA GLY A 8 -0.05 -18.82 19.74
C GLY A 8 1.10 -17.81 19.82
N GLY A 9 2.11 -17.95 18.96
CA GLY A 9 3.07 -16.88 18.69
C GLY A 9 2.40 -15.76 17.89
N SER A 10 2.22 -14.59 18.49
CA SER A 10 1.96 -13.35 17.74
C SER A 10 3.21 -13.00 16.95
N ALA A 11 3.18 -13.25 15.64
CA ALA A 11 4.15 -12.66 14.72
C ALA A 11 3.98 -11.14 14.79
N ALA A 12 4.94 -10.45 15.40
CA ALA A 12 4.95 -9.00 15.45
C ALA A 12 5.38 -8.46 14.09
N LEU A 13 4.56 -7.60 13.49
CA LEU A 13 4.95 -6.83 12.33
C LEU A 13 5.88 -5.68 12.78
N SER A 14 7.18 -5.77 12.48
CA SER A 14 8.08 -4.64 12.69
C SER A 14 7.84 -3.56 11.64
N GLY A 15 7.53 -2.33 12.09
CA GLY A 15 7.28 -1.16 11.23
C GLY A 15 5.80 -0.96 10.84
N GLN A 16 5.29 0.25 11.03
CA GLN A 16 3.93 0.59 10.60
C GLN A 16 3.88 0.65 9.06
N VAL A 17 3.28 -0.35 8.44
CA VAL A 17 3.02 -0.34 6.99
C VAL A 17 1.94 0.71 6.71
N LEU A 18 2.23 1.66 5.81
CA LEU A 18 1.28 2.69 5.38
C LEU A 18 -0.09 2.07 5.05
N PHE A 19 -1.17 2.67 5.57
CA PHE A 19 -2.58 2.24 5.53
C PHE A 19 -3.04 1.25 6.62
N TYR A 20 -2.15 0.40 7.14
CA TYR A 20 -2.55 -0.72 8.01
C TYR A 20 -2.63 -0.30 9.47
N LYS A 21 -3.77 -0.58 10.11
CA LYS A 21 -4.01 -0.21 11.52
C LYS A 21 -3.94 -1.39 12.48
N ASN A 22 -4.49 -2.55 12.09
CA ASN A 22 -4.46 -3.78 12.87
C ASN A 22 -4.23 -5.00 11.97
N PRO A 23 -3.05 -5.12 11.33
CA PRO A 23 -2.70 -6.28 10.52
C PRO A 23 -2.54 -7.54 11.39
N GLN A 24 -3.24 -8.62 11.02
CA GLN A 24 -3.19 -9.92 11.71
C GLN A 24 -2.95 -11.06 10.70
N PRO A 25 -2.15 -12.10 11.05
CA PRO A 25 -1.99 -13.28 10.21
C PRO A 25 -3.34 -13.91 9.88
N LEU A 26 -3.63 -14.07 8.58
CA LEU A 26 -4.91 -14.60 8.12
C LEU A 26 -4.96 -16.12 8.39
N SER A 27 -5.93 -16.54 9.20
CA SER A 27 -6.12 -17.92 9.64
C SER A 27 -7.60 -18.30 9.59
N ALA A 28 -7.92 -19.57 9.31
CA ALA A 28 -9.30 -20.04 9.34
C ALA A 28 -9.90 -19.99 10.76
N GLU A 29 -9.05 -20.15 11.78
CA GLU A 29 -9.42 -20.11 13.20
C GLU A 29 -9.93 -18.72 13.60
N ASP A 30 -9.15 -17.66 13.33
CA ASP A 30 -9.48 -16.31 13.78
C ASP A 30 -10.37 -15.56 12.77
N HIS A 31 -10.37 -15.98 11.50
CA HIS A 31 -10.97 -15.24 10.39
C HIS A 31 -11.99 -16.03 9.57
N GLY A 32 -12.36 -17.25 9.98
CA GLY A 32 -13.27 -18.12 9.23
C GLY A 32 -14.66 -17.52 8.96
N GLY A 33 -15.16 -16.70 9.89
CA GLY A 33 -16.43 -15.97 9.75
C GLY A 33 -16.31 -14.58 9.13
N LEU A 34 -15.12 -14.21 8.65
CA LEU A 34 -14.85 -12.87 8.12
C LEU A 34 -14.69 -12.90 6.60
N GLY A 35 -14.81 -11.72 6.01
CA GLY A 35 -14.53 -11.48 4.61
C GLY A 35 -14.61 -9.99 4.30
N VAL A 36 -14.75 -9.67 3.02
CA VAL A 36 -14.98 -8.29 2.56
C VAL A 36 -16.42 -8.06 2.16
N LYS A 37 -16.84 -6.81 2.28
CA LYS A 37 -18.07 -6.26 1.70
C LYS A 37 -17.77 -4.97 0.96
N GLN A 38 -18.63 -4.58 0.04
CA GLN A 38 -18.56 -3.24 -0.54
C GLN A 38 -18.78 -2.18 0.54
N ILE A 39 -18.06 -1.06 0.39
CA ILE A 39 -18.20 0.12 1.24
C ILE A 39 -18.34 1.36 0.37
N PRO A 40 -19.01 2.43 0.86
CA PRO A 40 -19.20 3.64 0.07
C PRO A 40 -17.91 4.36 -0.36
N GLN A 41 -16.84 4.23 0.44
CA GLN A 41 -15.58 4.95 0.24
C GLN A 41 -14.39 3.98 0.18
N PRO A 42 -14.26 3.16 -0.88
CA PRO A 42 -13.29 2.07 -0.95
C PRO A 42 -11.83 2.56 -0.86
N PHE A 43 -11.52 3.75 -1.35
CA PHE A 43 -10.18 4.36 -1.29
C PHE A 43 -10.06 5.48 -0.25
N GLY A 44 -11.00 5.58 0.69
CA GLY A 44 -10.95 6.59 1.75
C GLY A 44 -9.65 6.54 2.58
N PHE A 45 -9.01 5.37 2.67
CA PHE A 45 -7.72 5.17 3.35
C PHE A 45 -6.53 5.84 2.66
N LEU A 46 -6.65 6.19 1.37
CA LEU A 46 -5.59 6.77 0.55
C LEU A 46 -5.54 8.30 0.65
N ARG A 47 -6.58 8.96 1.20
CA ARG A 47 -6.75 10.42 1.20
C ARG A 47 -5.60 11.21 1.85
N GLU A 48 -4.90 10.62 2.81
CA GLU A 48 -3.80 11.28 3.52
C GLU A 48 -2.42 10.94 2.94
N ALA A 49 -2.35 10.00 1.99
CA ALA A 49 -1.10 9.57 1.38
C ALA A 49 -0.78 10.41 0.15
N HIS A 50 0.07 11.42 0.36
CA HIS A 50 0.62 12.27 -0.70
C HIS A 50 1.62 11.57 -1.63
N ALA A 51 2.11 10.39 -1.25
CA ALA A 51 2.93 9.55 -2.11
C ALA A 51 2.76 8.07 -1.74
N VAL A 52 2.86 7.18 -2.73
CA VAL A 52 2.80 5.73 -2.52
C VAL A 52 3.92 5.03 -3.28
N PRO A 53 4.52 3.95 -2.73
CA PRO A 53 5.49 3.15 -3.47
C PRO A 53 4.91 2.57 -4.76
N VAL A 54 5.75 2.54 -5.80
CA VAL A 54 5.47 1.89 -7.09
C VAL A 54 6.61 0.95 -7.45
N THR A 55 6.34 -0.11 -8.20
CA THR A 55 7.39 -1.00 -8.70
C THR A 55 7.88 -0.58 -10.08
N VAL A 56 9.07 -1.02 -10.49
CA VAL A 56 9.64 -0.70 -11.82
C VAL A 56 8.71 -1.13 -12.96
N THR A 57 7.95 -2.21 -12.79
CA THR A 57 6.97 -2.68 -13.78
C THR A 57 5.75 -1.75 -13.89
N GLU A 58 5.55 -0.87 -12.91
CA GLU A 58 4.48 0.13 -12.90
C GLU A 58 4.92 1.50 -13.42
N PHE A 59 6.21 1.75 -13.67
CA PHE A 59 6.70 3.09 -14.02
C PHE A 59 6.02 3.67 -15.26
N GLY A 60 5.89 2.88 -16.34
CA GLY A 60 5.29 3.37 -17.58
C GLY A 60 3.84 3.82 -17.41
N VAL A 61 3.02 3.00 -16.73
CA VAL A 61 1.60 3.33 -16.50
C VAL A 61 1.43 4.39 -15.40
N SER A 62 2.26 4.36 -14.36
CA SER A 62 2.22 5.35 -13.28
C SER A 62 2.64 6.73 -13.77
N ALA A 63 3.65 6.82 -14.65
CA ALA A 63 4.13 8.09 -15.21
C ALA A 63 3.09 8.80 -16.10
N ALA A 64 2.10 8.07 -16.61
CA ALA A 64 0.98 8.67 -17.34
C ALA A 64 -0.02 9.38 -16.41
N SER A 65 -0.07 9.01 -15.13
CA SER A 65 -1.00 9.56 -14.13
C SER A 65 -0.31 10.45 -13.09
N TYR A 66 0.95 10.17 -12.76
CA TYR A 66 1.67 10.73 -11.61
C TYR A 66 3.13 11.02 -11.94
N PRO A 67 3.72 12.07 -11.35
CA PRO A 67 5.17 12.14 -11.23
C PRO A 67 5.70 10.93 -10.45
N VAL A 68 6.70 10.25 -11.00
CA VAL A 68 7.46 9.21 -10.30
C VAL A 68 8.78 9.80 -9.83
N ILE A 69 9.03 9.76 -8.52
CA ILE A 69 10.26 10.26 -7.90
C ILE A 69 10.93 9.17 -7.07
N PHE A 70 12.19 9.37 -6.70
CA PHE A 70 12.95 8.44 -5.87
C PHE A 70 13.36 9.11 -4.55
N VAL A 71 12.89 8.56 -3.44
CA VAL A 71 13.02 9.19 -2.11
C VAL A 71 13.89 8.38 -1.15
N GLY A 72 14.51 9.09 -0.20
CA GLY A 72 15.36 8.49 0.82
C GLY A 72 16.72 8.01 0.29
N GLU A 73 17.52 7.46 1.22
CA GLU A 73 18.85 6.92 0.93
C GLU A 73 18.79 5.73 -0.03
N GLU A 74 17.78 4.87 0.14
CA GLU A 74 17.54 3.70 -0.70
C GLU A 74 16.96 4.05 -2.08
N ARG A 75 16.70 5.33 -2.37
CA ARG A 75 16.08 5.79 -3.62
C ARG A 75 14.82 4.98 -3.93
N THR A 76 13.92 4.85 -2.96
CA THR A 76 12.67 4.10 -3.15
C THR A 76 11.77 4.86 -4.14
N PRO A 77 11.32 4.24 -5.24
CA PRO A 77 10.42 4.89 -6.18
C PRO A 77 9.02 5.05 -5.60
N VAL A 78 8.45 6.24 -5.75
CA VAL A 78 7.10 6.58 -5.31
C VAL A 78 6.35 7.36 -6.39
N ALA A 79 5.06 7.11 -6.53
CA ALA A 79 4.14 7.97 -7.28
C ALA A 79 3.70 9.13 -6.37
N VAL A 80 3.88 10.36 -6.84
CA VAL A 80 3.45 11.58 -6.13
C VAL A 80 1.97 11.78 -6.38
N MET A 81 1.19 11.66 -5.31
CA MET A 81 -0.26 11.80 -5.32
C MET A 81 -0.74 13.09 -4.62
N GLY A 82 0.18 13.92 -4.13
CA GLY A 82 -0.12 15.19 -3.51
C GLY A 82 1.14 16.01 -3.25
N VAL A 83 0.97 17.32 -3.14
CA VAL A 83 2.07 18.25 -2.87
C VAL A 83 2.38 18.31 -1.38
N ARG A 84 1.35 18.26 -0.53
CA ARG A 84 1.49 18.38 0.92
C ARG A 84 1.36 17.03 1.59
N GLN A 85 2.12 16.83 2.66
CA GLN A 85 1.92 15.67 3.52
C GLN A 85 0.50 15.69 4.10
N GLY A 86 -0.15 14.52 4.14
CA GLY A 86 -1.53 14.39 4.61
C GLY A 86 -2.59 14.73 3.56
N GLU A 87 -2.21 15.01 2.32
CA GLU A 87 -3.13 15.37 1.24
C GLU A 87 -2.89 14.50 0.00
N ASN A 88 -3.95 13.89 -0.52
CA ASN A 88 -3.96 13.20 -1.80
C ASN A 88 -4.95 13.90 -2.75
N LEU A 89 -4.45 14.38 -3.89
CA LEU A 89 -5.20 15.15 -4.88
C LEU A 89 -5.99 14.27 -5.87
N TYR A 90 -5.83 12.95 -5.79
CA TYR A 90 -6.40 11.97 -6.72
C TYR A 90 -7.51 11.12 -6.09
N VAL A 91 -7.89 11.38 -4.84
CA VAL A 91 -9.04 10.75 -4.19
C VAL A 91 -10.07 11.83 -3.89
N ASP A 92 -11.29 11.64 -4.39
CA ASP A 92 -12.36 12.61 -4.23
C ASP A 92 -13.02 12.55 -2.82
N ALA A 93 -13.98 13.45 -2.61
CA ALA A 93 -14.77 13.50 -1.38
C ALA A 93 -15.61 12.22 -1.14
N ASN A 94 -15.90 11.45 -2.19
CA ASN A 94 -16.62 10.18 -2.11
C ASN A 94 -15.66 9.00 -1.83
N GLY A 95 -14.34 9.22 -1.82
CA GLY A 95 -13.36 8.17 -1.55
C GLY A 95 -13.13 7.27 -2.76
N MET A 96 -13.33 7.84 -3.95
CA MET A 96 -13.05 7.24 -5.24
C MET A 96 -11.78 7.86 -5.81
N VAL A 97 -10.98 7.05 -6.51
CA VAL A 97 -9.88 7.58 -7.31
C VAL A 97 -10.47 8.26 -8.55
N LEU A 98 -9.91 9.40 -8.94
CA LEU A 98 -10.32 10.12 -10.15
C LEU A 98 -10.26 9.21 -11.38
N GLU A 99 -11.20 9.38 -12.31
CA GLU A 99 -11.26 8.62 -13.56
C GLU A 99 -9.92 8.72 -14.33
N ASP A 100 -9.59 7.68 -15.08
CA ASP A 100 -8.37 7.55 -15.91
C ASP A 100 -7.02 7.58 -15.15
N HIS A 101 -7.03 7.60 -13.81
CA HIS A 101 -5.81 7.53 -13.03
C HIS A 101 -5.48 6.08 -12.61
N TYR A 102 -4.23 5.69 -12.84
CA TYR A 102 -3.75 4.36 -12.47
C TYR A 102 -3.79 4.16 -10.96
N ILE A 103 -4.21 2.99 -10.46
CA ILE A 103 -4.14 2.69 -9.03
C ILE A 103 -2.94 1.77 -8.77
N PRO A 104 -1.87 2.24 -8.10
CA PRO A 104 -0.69 1.41 -7.82
C PRO A 104 -1.02 0.12 -7.08
N ALA A 105 -0.25 -0.94 -7.35
CA ALA A 105 -0.38 -2.24 -6.70
C ALA A 105 -0.24 -2.14 -5.18
N PHE A 106 0.60 -1.22 -4.69
CA PHE A 106 0.74 -0.92 -3.26
C PHE A 106 -0.57 -0.48 -2.61
N VAL A 107 -1.43 0.23 -3.36
CA VAL A 107 -2.77 0.65 -2.93
C VAL A 107 -3.77 -0.50 -3.08
N ARG A 108 -3.75 -1.19 -4.23
CA ARG A 108 -4.70 -2.28 -4.56
C ARG A 108 -4.58 -3.51 -3.65
N ARG A 109 -3.41 -3.77 -3.04
CA ARG A 109 -3.27 -4.89 -2.10
C ARG A 109 -4.08 -4.72 -0.82
N TYR A 110 -4.41 -3.49 -0.41
CA TYR A 110 -5.20 -3.26 0.81
C TYR A 110 -6.56 -3.99 0.71
N PRO A 111 -6.99 -4.77 1.73
CA PRO A 111 -6.48 -4.79 3.10
C PRO A 111 -5.45 -5.88 3.42
N PHE A 112 -4.80 -6.48 2.42
CA PHE A 112 -3.85 -7.57 2.59
C PHE A 112 -2.39 -7.16 2.41
N VAL A 113 -1.52 -7.74 3.23
CA VAL A 113 -0.07 -7.53 3.17
C VAL A 113 0.67 -8.78 3.59
N PHE A 114 1.87 -9.01 3.08
CA PHE A 114 2.76 -10.02 3.66
C PHE A 114 3.56 -9.47 4.83
N ALA A 115 3.57 -10.24 5.91
CA ALA A 115 4.53 -10.12 7.00
C ALA A 115 5.61 -11.19 6.84
N THR A 116 6.83 -10.86 7.27
CA THR A 116 7.84 -11.87 7.54
C THR A 116 7.64 -12.37 8.96
N ASP A 117 7.63 -13.69 9.12
CA ASP A 117 7.60 -14.32 10.44
C ASP A 117 8.96 -14.16 11.15
N GLU A 118 8.96 -13.75 12.41
CA GLU A 118 10.20 -13.51 13.15
C GLU A 118 10.96 -14.84 13.33
N GLY A 119 12.09 -14.97 12.63
CA GLY A 119 12.92 -16.19 12.66
C GLY A 119 12.66 -17.18 11.53
N SER A 120 11.79 -16.86 10.56
CA SER A 120 11.70 -17.64 9.32
C SER A 120 11.57 -16.75 8.08
N ASP A 121 12.10 -17.22 6.95
CA ASP A 121 11.91 -16.55 5.64
C ASP A 121 10.48 -16.77 5.07
N ARG A 122 9.55 -17.27 5.88
CA ARG A 122 8.17 -17.53 5.43
C ARG A 122 7.39 -16.22 5.41
N LEU A 123 6.74 -15.97 4.28
CA LEU A 123 5.80 -14.87 4.11
C LEU A 123 4.40 -15.34 4.55
N LEU A 124 3.82 -14.65 5.52
CA LEU A 124 2.47 -14.90 6.02
C LEU A 124 1.53 -13.82 5.52
N LEU A 125 0.43 -14.21 4.87
CA LEU A 125 -0.61 -13.25 4.48
C LEU A 125 -1.26 -12.72 5.75
N CYS A 126 -1.24 -11.40 5.90
CA CYS A 126 -1.95 -10.68 6.94
C CYS A 126 -3.11 -9.89 6.34
N VAL A 127 -4.16 -9.71 7.12
CA VAL A 127 -5.30 -8.84 6.80
C VAL A 127 -5.40 -7.73 7.85
N ASP A 128 -5.65 -6.49 7.42
CA ASP A 128 -5.98 -5.41 8.34
C ASP A 128 -7.41 -5.60 8.89
N ARG A 129 -7.51 -6.05 10.14
CA ARG A 129 -8.81 -6.26 10.82
C ARG A 129 -9.55 -4.97 11.11
N ALA A 130 -8.85 -3.83 11.10
CA ALA A 130 -9.45 -2.52 11.25
C ALA A 130 -9.87 -1.89 9.90
N ALA A 131 -9.67 -2.60 8.77
CA ALA A 131 -10.10 -2.12 7.47
C ALA A 131 -11.64 -2.04 7.40
N PRO A 132 -12.23 -0.92 6.94
CA PRO A 132 -13.69 -0.74 6.95
C PRO A 132 -14.47 -1.77 6.10
N MET A 133 -13.83 -2.33 5.08
CA MET A 133 -14.39 -3.38 4.22
C MET A 133 -14.41 -4.75 4.87
N VAL A 134 -13.60 -5.00 5.91
CA VAL A 134 -13.52 -6.29 6.59
C VAL A 134 -14.68 -6.42 7.57
N SER A 135 -15.48 -7.47 7.41
CA SER A 135 -16.77 -7.63 8.06
C SER A 135 -17.02 -9.08 8.47
N ASN A 136 -17.77 -9.28 9.56
CA ASN A 136 -18.36 -10.58 9.95
C ASN A 136 -19.69 -10.88 9.25
N GLN A 137 -20.18 -9.95 8.44
CA GLN A 137 -21.23 -10.15 7.45
C GLN A 137 -20.65 -9.83 6.07
N PRO A 138 -19.78 -10.71 5.53
CA PRO A 138 -19.12 -10.45 4.26
C PRO A 138 -20.02 -10.80 3.07
N GLU A 139 -19.83 -10.08 1.97
CA GLU A 139 -20.35 -10.48 0.66
C GLU A 139 -19.43 -11.52 0.01
N VAL A 140 -18.12 -11.38 0.26
CA VAL A 140 -17.08 -12.31 -0.21
C VAL A 140 -16.31 -12.82 1.01
N PRO A 141 -16.55 -14.07 1.45
CA PRO A 141 -15.87 -14.62 2.62
C PRO A 141 -14.40 -14.92 2.34
N PHE A 142 -13.55 -14.84 3.36
CA PHE A 142 -12.14 -15.24 3.25
C PHE A 142 -11.97 -16.76 3.21
N PHE A 143 -12.81 -17.49 3.94
CA PHE A 143 -12.76 -18.94 4.03
C PHE A 143 -14.11 -19.57 3.72
N GLN A 144 -14.08 -20.79 3.18
CA GLN A 144 -15.24 -21.66 3.02
C GLN A 144 -14.83 -23.07 3.40
N ASN A 145 -15.56 -23.70 4.32
CA ASN A 145 -15.25 -25.05 4.84
C ASN A 145 -13.81 -25.18 5.38
N GLY A 146 -13.31 -24.14 6.03
CA GLY A 146 -11.95 -24.09 6.59
C GLY A 146 -10.84 -23.89 5.56
N GLN A 147 -11.15 -23.72 4.27
CA GLN A 147 -10.18 -23.49 3.20
C GLN A 147 -10.27 -22.05 2.68
N PRO A 148 -9.16 -21.42 2.26
CA PRO A 148 -9.19 -20.11 1.62
C PRO A 148 -10.09 -20.12 0.38
N THR A 149 -10.94 -19.10 0.24
CA THR A 149 -11.76 -18.92 -0.97
C THR A 149 -10.90 -18.51 -2.17
N LYS A 150 -11.49 -18.51 -3.38
CA LYS A 150 -10.80 -17.99 -4.56
C LYS A 150 -10.28 -16.57 -4.34
N PHE A 151 -11.10 -15.70 -3.71
CA PHE A 151 -10.71 -14.33 -3.39
C PHE A 151 -9.44 -14.27 -2.53
N THR A 152 -9.38 -15.10 -1.47
CA THR A 152 -8.19 -15.17 -0.61
C THR A 152 -6.98 -15.72 -1.35
N ASN A 153 -7.14 -16.76 -2.17
CA ASN A 153 -6.04 -17.29 -2.98
C ASN A 153 -5.53 -16.26 -4.01
N ASP A 154 -6.43 -15.51 -4.66
CA ASP A 154 -6.05 -14.43 -5.56
C ASP A 154 -5.27 -13.32 -4.80
N ALA A 155 -5.68 -12.98 -3.57
CA ALA A 155 -4.97 -12.03 -2.72
C ALA A 155 -3.57 -12.52 -2.29
N ILE A 156 -3.42 -13.82 -1.99
CA ILE A 156 -2.13 -14.46 -1.73
C ILE A 156 -1.21 -14.28 -2.94
N GLU A 157 -1.68 -14.65 -4.13
CA GLU A 157 -0.87 -14.57 -5.36
C GLU A 157 -0.55 -13.11 -5.72
N PHE A 158 -1.47 -12.17 -5.52
CA PHE A 158 -1.22 -10.75 -5.71
C PHE A 158 -0.10 -10.24 -4.79
N CYS A 159 -0.12 -10.61 -3.50
CA CYS A 159 0.92 -10.19 -2.56
C CYS A 159 2.27 -10.83 -2.89
N LYS A 160 2.30 -12.07 -3.39
CA LYS A 160 3.54 -12.74 -3.85
C LYS A 160 4.14 -12.03 -5.05
N GLU A 161 3.29 -11.72 -6.02
CA GLU A 161 3.68 -10.97 -7.21
C GLU A 161 4.25 -9.61 -6.82
N PHE A 162 3.56 -8.87 -5.96
CA PHE A 162 4.00 -7.57 -5.49
C PHE A 162 5.38 -7.64 -4.81
N GLU A 163 5.61 -8.61 -3.93
CA GLU A 163 6.91 -8.76 -3.26
C GLU A 163 8.03 -9.11 -4.27
N ARG A 164 7.75 -9.95 -5.27
CA ARG A 164 8.72 -10.23 -6.35
C ARG A 164 9.07 -8.96 -7.12
N GLN A 165 8.07 -8.17 -7.50
CA GLN A 165 8.27 -6.90 -8.20
C GLN A 165 9.01 -5.87 -7.33
N ARG A 166 8.74 -5.83 -6.02
CA ARG A 166 9.47 -4.98 -5.08
C ARG A 166 10.95 -5.32 -5.05
N ARG A 167 11.31 -6.60 -4.98
CA ARG A 167 12.72 -7.06 -5.04
C ARG A 167 13.38 -6.69 -6.35
N ALA A 168 12.73 -6.96 -7.48
CA ALA A 168 13.23 -6.56 -8.79
C ALA A 168 13.41 -5.04 -8.92
N THR A 169 12.57 -4.25 -8.24
CA THR A 169 12.70 -2.79 -8.19
C THR A 169 13.93 -2.35 -7.40
N VAL A 170 14.26 -3.03 -6.29
CA VAL A 170 15.50 -2.77 -5.53
C VAL A 170 16.73 -3.04 -6.41
N ASP A 171 16.74 -4.15 -7.13
CA ASP A 171 17.84 -4.49 -8.06
C ASP A 171 17.96 -3.45 -9.19
N PHE A 172 16.83 -3.03 -9.76
CA PHE A 172 16.79 -1.97 -10.78
C PHE A 172 17.33 -0.64 -10.24
N VAL A 173 16.91 -0.22 -9.05
CA VAL A 173 17.40 1.01 -8.41
C VAL A 173 18.89 0.93 -8.14
N LYS A 174 19.41 -0.24 -7.73
CA LYS A 174 20.85 -0.45 -7.55
C LYS A 174 21.62 -0.19 -8.85
N ILE A 175 21.14 -0.69 -9.99
CA ILE A 175 21.73 -0.42 -11.31
C ILE A 175 21.76 1.09 -11.59
N LEU A 176 20.65 1.80 -11.35
CA LEU A 176 20.60 3.26 -11.53
C LEU A 176 21.61 4.00 -10.64
N ARG A 177 21.85 3.51 -9.40
CA ARG A 177 22.83 4.09 -8.47
C ARG A 177 24.25 3.86 -8.97
N GLU A 178 24.57 2.63 -9.38
CA GLU A 178 25.89 2.26 -9.88
C GLU A 178 26.27 3.01 -11.17
N MET A 179 25.27 3.36 -11.98
CA MET A 179 25.43 4.13 -13.21
C MET A 179 25.34 5.66 -13.00
N ASP A 180 25.16 6.13 -11.77
CA ASP A 180 24.99 7.56 -11.43
C ASP A 180 23.88 8.26 -12.23
N LEU A 181 22.72 7.61 -12.37
CA LEU A 181 21.59 8.09 -13.18
C LEU A 181 20.56 8.90 -12.39
N PHE A 182 20.84 9.22 -11.12
CA PHE A 182 19.93 10.01 -10.30
C PHE A 182 20.30 11.50 -10.34
N GLU A 183 19.32 12.33 -10.64
CA GLU A 183 19.45 13.78 -10.48
C GLU A 183 18.58 14.25 -9.32
N GLN A 184 19.16 15.03 -8.41
CA GLN A 184 18.40 15.69 -7.37
C GLN A 184 17.64 16.88 -7.96
N LYS A 185 16.31 16.88 -7.81
CA LYS A 185 15.45 18.02 -8.14
C LYS A 185 14.93 18.66 -6.86
N THR A 186 14.78 19.98 -6.89
CA THR A 186 14.04 20.73 -5.86
C THR A 186 12.73 21.21 -6.48
N VAL A 187 11.62 20.91 -5.81
CA VAL A 187 10.29 21.38 -6.22
C VAL A 187 9.89 22.54 -5.32
N THR A 188 9.55 23.66 -5.95
CA THR A 188 8.96 24.82 -5.28
C THR A 188 7.53 25.02 -5.75
N PHE A 189 6.64 25.26 -4.80
CA PHE A 189 5.23 25.55 -5.06
C PHE A 189 4.92 26.95 -4.56
N GLN A 190 4.27 27.75 -5.40
CA GLN A 190 3.73 29.03 -5.00
C GLN A 190 2.21 28.99 -5.27
N PRO A 191 1.36 29.17 -4.25
CA PRO A 191 -0.08 29.19 -4.46
C PRO A 191 -0.45 30.30 -5.45
N ARG A 192 -1.54 30.11 -6.19
CA ARG A 192 -2.10 31.12 -7.11
C ARG A 192 -3.53 31.46 -6.72
N ASP A 193 -3.93 32.71 -6.92
CA ASP A 193 -5.31 33.14 -6.77
C ASP A 193 -6.19 32.68 -7.95
N GLN A 194 -7.48 32.99 -7.91
CA GLN A 194 -8.43 32.63 -8.97
C GLN A 194 -8.13 33.32 -10.32
N GLN A 195 -7.34 34.40 -10.33
CA GLN A 195 -6.91 35.13 -11.52
C GLN A 195 -5.55 34.60 -12.04
N GLY A 196 -4.97 33.60 -11.36
CA GLY A 196 -3.69 32.98 -11.70
C GLY A 196 -2.47 33.75 -11.20
N ASN A 197 -2.64 34.82 -10.42
CA ASN A 197 -1.52 35.56 -9.84
C ASN A 197 -0.96 34.81 -8.62
N ASN A 198 0.34 34.96 -8.38
CA ASN A 198 0.99 34.37 -7.21
C ASN A 198 0.37 34.92 -5.91
N ALA A 199 -0.16 34.02 -5.09
CA ALA A 199 -0.75 34.30 -3.79
C ALA A 199 0.17 33.75 -2.70
N GLY A 200 1.00 34.62 -2.11
CA GLY A 200 1.90 34.26 -1.01
C GLY A 200 3.31 33.80 -1.46
N PRO A 201 4.18 33.45 -0.50
CA PRO A 201 5.57 33.09 -0.79
C PRO A 201 5.70 31.71 -1.44
N ALA A 202 6.75 31.52 -2.25
CA ALA A 202 7.12 30.20 -2.74
C ALA A 202 7.59 29.32 -1.57
N GLN A 203 7.10 28.09 -1.54
CA GLN A 203 7.38 27.08 -0.52
C GLN A 203 8.18 25.95 -1.14
N LYS A 204 9.26 25.52 -0.49
CA LYS A 204 9.97 24.29 -0.88
C LYS A 204 9.12 23.09 -0.49
N VAL A 205 8.83 22.23 -1.45
CA VAL A 205 7.94 21.06 -1.28
C VAL A 205 8.74 19.78 -1.13
N ALA A 206 9.80 19.62 -1.93
CA ALA A 206 10.72 18.48 -1.92
C ALA A 206 12.10 18.94 -2.39
#